data_AF-A0ABD6DHD0-F1
#
_entry.id   AF-A0ABD6DHD0-F1
#
_cell.length_a   1.000
_cell.length_b   1.000
_cell.length_c   1.000
_cell.angle_alpha   90.00
_cell.angle_beta   90.00
_cell.angle_gamma   90.00
#
_symmetry.space_group_name_H-M   'P 1'
#
loop_
_entity.id
_entity.type
_entity.pdbx_description
1 polymer ?
#
loop_
_entity_poly.entity_id
_entity_poly.type
_entity_poly.pdbx_seq_one_letter_code
_entity_poly.pdbx_strand_id
1 'polypeptide(L)'
;MSTVDSLRERVRSPFEQRHDAATTALVVGWALVLGLVAGWVVADFEVRQLATVVVALAAGILLYGRETPRDIVAGGLYMLAALLALFPVAYELHVFTVTGMAGVDSPWTHVLTVSDLLLFALFLAVAAVPALLAFLVGNWTVVRRRLAALR
;
A
#
# COMPACT_ATOMS: atom_id res chain seq x y z
N MET A 1 -7.65 -5.72 31.89
CA MET A 1 -8.11 -5.09 30.63
C MET A 1 -8.02 -6.15 29.55
N SER A 2 -9.15 -6.57 28.97
CA SER A 2 -9.19 -7.69 28.01
C SER A 2 -8.62 -7.26 26.65
N THR A 3 -7.95 -8.16 25.92
CA THR A 3 -7.50 -7.94 24.54
C THR A 3 -8.64 -7.45 23.63
N VAL A 4 -9.87 -7.92 23.91
CA VAL A 4 -11.09 -7.54 23.22
C VAL A 4 -11.45 -6.07 23.47
N ASP A 5 -11.26 -5.56 24.69
CA ASP A 5 -11.52 -4.16 25.01
C ASP A 5 -10.52 -3.24 24.30
N SER A 6 -9.24 -3.63 24.24
CA SER A 6 -8.22 -2.85 23.52
C SER A 6 -8.45 -2.81 22.00
N LEU A 7 -9.02 -3.88 21.42
CA LEU A 7 -9.45 -3.92 20.03
C LEU A 7 -10.68 -3.03 19.82
N ARG A 8 -11.66 -3.09 20.73
CA ARG A 8 -12.88 -2.28 20.67
C ARG A 8 -12.60 -0.78 20.81
N GLU A 9 -11.64 -0.41 21.65
CA GLU A 9 -11.22 0.97 21.88
C GLU A 9 -10.37 1.52 20.72
N ARG A 10 -9.57 0.67 20.07
CA ARG A 10 -8.91 0.99 18.77
C ARG A 10 -9.89 1.07 17.60
N VAL A 11 -11.04 0.39 17.71
CA VAL A 11 -12.17 0.45 16.78
C VAL A 11 -13.15 1.57 17.16
N ARG A 12 -12.82 2.46 18.13
CA ARG A 12 -13.51 3.75 18.27
C ARG A 12 -13.64 4.36 16.88
N SER A 13 -14.89 4.64 16.54
CA SER A 13 -15.34 4.77 15.17
C SER A 13 -14.48 5.79 14.43
N PRO A 14 -13.86 5.46 13.28
CA PRO A 14 -13.15 6.45 12.45
C PRO A 14 -14.07 7.62 12.05
N PHE A 15 -15.39 7.46 12.21
CA PHE A 15 -16.42 8.47 11.94
C PHE A 15 -16.68 9.44 13.11
N GLU A 16 -16.02 9.30 14.26
CA GLU A 16 -16.12 10.29 15.36
C GLU A 16 -15.24 11.52 15.11
N GLN A 17 -14.26 11.43 14.20
CA GLN A 17 -13.41 12.56 13.81
C GLN A 17 -14.15 13.44 12.78
N ARG A 18 -14.38 14.70 13.14
CA ARG A 18 -14.83 15.73 12.18
C ARG A 18 -13.65 16.23 11.36
N HIS A 19 -13.53 15.73 10.14
CA HIS A 19 -12.61 16.27 9.15
C HIS A 19 -13.21 17.48 8.44
N ASP A 20 -12.36 18.45 8.10
CA ASP A 20 -12.74 19.53 7.19
C ASP A 20 -12.83 19.02 5.74
N ALA A 21 -13.40 19.85 4.86
CA ALA A 21 -13.59 19.48 3.45
C ALA A 21 -12.25 19.17 2.75
N ALA A 22 -11.18 19.88 3.11
CA ALA A 22 -9.85 19.68 2.54
C ALA A 22 -9.25 18.33 2.94
N THR A 23 -9.32 17.95 4.21
CA THR A 23 -8.81 16.65 4.69
C THR A 23 -9.62 15.49 4.12
N THR A 24 -10.95 15.66 4.00
CA THR A 24 -11.81 14.67 3.34
C THR A 24 -11.43 14.50 1.87
N ALA A 25 -11.22 15.60 1.13
CA ALA A 25 -10.78 15.55 -0.26
C ALA A 25 -9.41 14.88 -0.41
N LEU A 26 -8.49 15.10 0.53
CA LEU A 26 -7.19 14.44 0.56
C LEU A 26 -7.30 12.92 0.75
N VAL A 27 -8.16 12.47 1.68
CA VAL A 27 -8.44 11.03 1.89
C VAL A 27 -9.02 10.41 0.63
N VAL A 28 -10.03 11.05 0.02
CA VAL A 28 -10.65 10.57 -1.22
C VAL A 28 -9.64 10.52 -2.37
N GLY A 29 -8.79 11.54 -2.51
CA GLY A 29 -7.74 11.57 -3.51
C GLY A 29 -6.78 10.40 -3.38
N TRP A 30 -6.29 10.13 -2.16
CA TRP A 30 -5.44 8.97 -1.89
C TRP A 30 -6.14 7.64 -2.13
N ALA A 31 -7.39 7.50 -1.67
CA ALA A 31 -8.20 6.30 -1.89
C ALA A 31 -8.33 5.98 -3.38
N LEU A 32 -8.62 6.98 -4.22
CA LEU A 32 -8.72 6.81 -5.66
C LEU A 32 -7.38 6.42 -6.28
N VAL A 33 -6.29 7.09 -5.92
CA VAL A 33 -4.94 6.75 -6.43
C VAL A 33 -4.58 5.31 -6.07
N LEU A 34 -4.77 4.91 -4.81
CA LEU A 34 -4.45 3.55 -4.34
C LEU A 34 -5.33 2.50 -5.01
N GLY A 35 -6.62 2.77 -5.17
CA GLY A 35 -7.52 1.91 -5.91
C GLY A 35 -7.07 1.72 -7.36
N LEU A 36 -6.79 2.81 -8.08
CA LEU A 36 -6.34 2.75 -9.47
C LEU A 36 -5.03 1.97 -9.62
N VAL A 37 -4.06 2.19 -8.72
CA VAL A 37 -2.81 1.44 -8.70
C VAL A 37 -3.05 -0.04 -8.43
N ALA A 38 -3.90 -0.38 -7.45
CA ALA A 38 -4.23 -1.78 -7.17
C ALA A 38 -4.93 -2.47 -8.35
N GLY A 39 -5.89 -1.79 -9.00
CA GLY A 39 -6.52 -2.32 -10.20
C GLY A 39 -5.54 -2.51 -11.35
N TRP A 40 -4.52 -1.65 -11.47
CA TRP A 40 -3.45 -1.83 -12.44
C TRP A 40 -2.54 -3.01 -12.10
N VAL A 41 -2.19 -3.20 -10.82
CA VAL A 41 -1.38 -4.35 -10.33
C VAL A 41 -2.02 -5.69 -10.70
N VAL A 42 -3.36 -5.79 -10.67
CA VAL A 42 -4.09 -7.02 -10.99
C VAL A 42 -4.79 -6.99 -12.34
N ALA A 43 -4.33 -6.14 -13.27
CA ALA A 43 -4.99 -5.93 -14.55
C ALA A 43 -5.17 -7.23 -15.36
N ASP A 44 -4.20 -8.14 -15.23
CA ASP A 44 -4.17 -9.40 -15.99
C ASP A 44 -5.12 -10.48 -15.42
N PHE A 45 -5.71 -10.26 -14.24
CA PHE A 45 -6.63 -11.22 -13.60
C PHE A 45 -8.12 -10.97 -13.89
N GLU A 46 -8.45 -10.04 -14.80
CA GLU A 46 -9.82 -9.61 -15.12
C GLU A 46 -10.63 -9.00 -13.92
N VAL A 47 -10.05 -8.95 -12.73
CA VAL A 47 -10.67 -8.38 -11.51
C VAL A 47 -10.30 -6.92 -11.26
N ARG A 48 -9.74 -6.23 -12.26
CA ARG A 48 -9.25 -4.84 -12.17
C ARG A 48 -10.26 -3.87 -11.53
N GLN A 49 -11.52 -3.95 -11.95
CA GLN A 49 -12.58 -3.05 -11.47
C GLN A 49 -12.90 -3.31 -9.99
N LEU A 50 -13.02 -4.60 -9.63
CA LEU A 50 -13.29 -5.01 -8.25
C LEU A 50 -12.13 -4.61 -7.33
N ALA A 51 -10.89 -4.89 -7.71
CA ALA A 51 -9.71 -4.51 -6.94
C ALA A 51 -9.60 -2.98 -6.76
N THR A 52 -9.91 -2.22 -7.81
CA THR A 52 -9.97 -0.75 -7.74
C THR A 52 -10.94 -0.29 -6.64
N VAL A 53 -12.17 -0.80 -6.66
CA VAL A 53 -13.21 -0.38 -5.72
C VAL A 53 -12.89 -0.84 -4.30
N VAL A 54 -12.52 -2.10 -4.11
CA VAL A 54 -12.25 -2.67 -2.79
C VAL A 54 -11.07 -1.96 -2.12
N VAL A 55 -9.97 -1.75 -2.87
CA VAL A 55 -8.79 -1.06 -2.31
C VAL A 55 -9.08 0.41 -2.07
N ALA A 56 -9.81 1.10 -2.97
CA ALA A 56 -10.20 2.48 -2.73
C ALA A 56 -11.04 2.63 -1.45
N LEU A 57 -12.04 1.76 -1.24
CA LEU A 57 -12.87 1.79 -0.04
C LEU A 57 -12.06 1.46 1.22
N ALA A 58 -11.22 0.42 1.17
CA ALA A 58 -10.39 0.02 2.30
C ALA A 58 -9.38 1.13 2.67
N ALA A 59 -8.69 1.70 1.68
CA ALA A 59 -7.78 2.81 1.88
C ALA A 59 -8.50 4.04 2.43
N GLY A 60 -9.67 4.38 1.87
CA GLY A 60 -10.50 5.48 2.35
C GLY A 60 -10.85 5.33 3.83
N ILE A 61 -11.32 4.15 4.25
CA ILE A 61 -11.64 3.87 5.66
C ILE A 61 -10.40 3.99 6.55
N LEU A 62 -9.29 3.38 6.14
CA LEU A 62 -8.05 3.36 6.93
C LEU A 62 -7.38 4.74 7.05
N LEU A 63 -7.50 5.58 6.02
CA LEU A 63 -6.97 6.93 5.99
C LEU A 63 -7.90 7.93 6.70
N TYR A 64 -9.22 7.73 6.65
CA TYR A 64 -10.18 8.60 7.33
C TYR A 64 -10.03 8.57 8.86
N GLY A 65 -9.58 7.44 9.43
CA GLY A 65 -9.30 7.34 10.86
C GLY A 65 -8.02 8.05 11.34
N ARG A 66 -7.30 8.76 10.46
CA ARG A 66 -6.06 9.46 10.82
C ARG A 66 -6.35 10.89 11.25
N GLU A 67 -5.73 11.31 12.36
CA GLU A 67 -6.02 12.59 13.02
C GLU A 67 -5.50 13.81 12.25
N THR A 68 -4.40 13.67 11.50
CA THR A 68 -3.76 14.80 10.83
C THR A 68 -3.60 14.58 9.32
N PRO A 69 -3.66 15.65 8.49
CA PRO A 69 -3.39 15.57 7.05
C PRO A 69 -2.03 14.95 6.73
N ARG A 70 -1.06 15.17 7.62
CA ARG A 70 0.30 14.63 7.50
C ARG A 70 0.33 13.12 7.69
N ASP A 71 -0.43 12.60 8.65
CA ASP A 71 -0.57 11.16 8.87
C ASP A 71 -1.34 10.48 7.73
N ILE A 72 -2.29 11.19 7.11
CA ILE A 72 -3.00 10.73 5.90
C ILE A 72 -2.01 10.58 4.75
N VAL A 73 -1.18 11.59 4.49
CA VAL A 73 -0.15 11.52 3.42
C VAL A 73 0.86 10.41 3.70
N ALA A 74 1.36 10.30 4.93
CA ALA A 74 2.30 9.22 5.30
C ALA A 74 1.64 7.84 5.14
N GLY A 75 0.38 7.69 5.59
CA GLY A 75 -0.40 6.47 5.42
C GLY A 75 -0.59 6.10 3.95
N GLY A 76 -0.98 7.07 3.12
CA GLY A 76 -1.15 6.87 1.68
C GLY A 76 0.13 6.44 0.98
N LEU A 77 1.26 7.07 1.32
CA LEU A 77 2.57 6.69 0.80
C LEU A 77 3.01 5.29 1.24
N TYR A 78 2.74 4.89 2.49
CA TYR A 78 3.02 3.53 2.95
C TYR A 78 2.14 2.49 2.23
N MET A 79 0.86 2.78 2.02
CA MET A 79 -0.03 1.90 1.26
C MET A 79 0.40 1.79 -0.20
N LEU A 80 0.83 2.89 -0.81
CA LEU A 80 1.37 2.90 -2.17
C LEU A 80 2.65 2.06 -2.26
N ALA A 81 3.57 2.23 -1.32
CA ALA A 81 4.78 1.40 -1.23
C ALA A 81 4.43 -0.09 -1.12
N ALA A 82 3.45 -0.44 -0.30
CA ALA A 82 2.99 -1.82 -0.17
C ALA A 82 2.42 -2.38 -1.47
N LEU A 83 1.59 -1.60 -2.19
CA LEU A 83 1.05 -2.00 -3.50
C LEU A 83 2.15 -2.21 -4.54
N LEU A 84 3.15 -1.32 -4.59
CA LEU A 84 4.29 -1.45 -5.51
C LEU A 84 5.14 -2.69 -5.18
N ALA A 85 5.37 -2.96 -3.89
CA ALA A 85 6.08 -4.17 -3.46
C ALA A 85 5.32 -5.46 -3.79
N LEU A 86 3.98 -5.41 -3.87
CA LEU A 86 3.13 -6.54 -4.22
C LEU A 86 3.06 -6.81 -5.74
N PHE A 87 3.48 -5.88 -6.58
CA PHE A 87 3.43 -6.05 -8.04
C PHE A 87 4.14 -7.32 -8.54
N PRO A 88 5.41 -7.59 -8.21
CA PRO A 88 6.06 -8.83 -8.66
C PRO A 88 5.37 -10.08 -8.15
N VAL A 89 4.75 -10.04 -6.96
CA VAL A 89 3.98 -11.18 -6.41
C VAL A 89 2.71 -11.41 -7.22
N ALA A 90 1.98 -10.35 -7.59
CA ALA A 90 0.79 -10.44 -8.43
C ALA A 90 1.14 -10.95 -9.84
N TYR A 91 2.25 -10.49 -10.41
CA TYR A 91 2.75 -10.96 -11.70
C TYR A 91 3.07 -12.47 -11.68
N GLU A 92 3.84 -12.94 -10.70
CA GLU A 92 4.16 -14.36 -10.54
C GLU A 92 2.91 -15.22 -10.32
N LEU A 93 1.96 -14.72 -9.52
CA LEU A 93 0.69 -15.40 -9.30
C LEU A 93 -0.10 -15.52 -10.60
N HIS A 94 -0.08 -14.50 -11.46
CA HIS A 94 -0.75 -14.52 -12.76
C HIS A 94 -0.13 -15.59 -13.66
N VAL A 95 1.20 -15.58 -13.78
CA VAL A 95 1.97 -16.59 -14.53
C VAL A 95 1.60 -17.99 -14.05
N PHE A 96 1.54 -18.23 -12.75
CA PHE A 96 1.14 -19.52 -12.19
C PHE A 96 -0.31 -19.92 -12.55
N THR A 97 -1.24 -18.96 -12.55
CA THR A 97 -2.65 -19.23 -12.88
C THR A 97 -2.93 -19.42 -14.38
N VAL A 98 -2.12 -18.80 -15.26
CA VAL A 98 -2.28 -18.87 -16.72
C VAL A 98 -1.43 -19.98 -17.35
N THR A 99 -0.38 -20.47 -16.66
CA THR A 99 0.42 -21.62 -17.09
C THR A 99 -0.29 -22.96 -16.87
N GLY A 100 -1.48 -23.10 -17.48
CA GLY A 100 -2.01 -24.37 -17.97
C GLY A 100 -1.52 -24.66 -19.40
N MET A 101 -0.26 -24.33 -19.73
CA MET A 101 0.28 -24.47 -21.08
C MET A 101 0.76 -25.90 -21.31
N ALA A 102 0.19 -26.55 -22.33
CA ALA A 102 0.68 -27.82 -22.86
C ALA A 102 2.19 -27.73 -23.15
N GLY A 103 3.00 -28.56 -22.49
CA GLY A 103 4.45 -28.63 -22.67
C GLY A 103 5.31 -28.05 -21.54
N VAL A 104 4.71 -27.57 -20.44
CA VAL A 104 5.45 -27.20 -19.22
C VAL A 104 5.25 -28.26 -18.16
N ASP A 105 6.23 -29.15 -17.97
CA ASP A 105 6.14 -30.29 -17.05
C ASP A 105 6.16 -29.87 -15.56
N SER A 106 6.59 -28.65 -15.23
CA SER A 106 6.54 -28.10 -13.87
C SER A 106 6.51 -26.56 -13.85
N PRO A 107 5.46 -25.93 -13.30
CA PRO A 107 5.40 -24.48 -13.12
C PRO A 107 6.42 -23.96 -12.09
N TRP A 108 6.96 -24.84 -11.24
CA TRP A 108 7.94 -24.50 -10.20
C TRP A 108 9.32 -24.12 -10.76
N THR A 109 9.61 -24.48 -12.01
CA THR A 109 10.89 -24.16 -12.67
C THR A 109 11.05 -22.67 -12.97
N HIS A 110 9.94 -21.92 -12.99
CA HIS A 110 9.90 -20.47 -13.20
C HIS A 110 9.78 -19.67 -11.90
N VAL A 111 9.54 -20.32 -10.76
CA VAL A 111 9.36 -19.63 -9.49
C VAL A 111 10.73 -19.39 -8.85
N LEU A 112 11.04 -18.13 -8.50
CA LEU A 112 12.27 -17.71 -7.82
C LEU A 112 13.56 -17.94 -8.62
N THR A 113 13.52 -17.74 -9.94
CA THR A 113 14.78 -17.64 -10.68
C THR A 113 15.57 -16.41 -10.21
N VAL A 114 16.87 -16.37 -10.50
CA VAL A 114 17.71 -15.21 -10.16
C VAL A 114 17.14 -13.93 -10.80
N SER A 115 16.56 -14.03 -12.00
CA SER A 115 15.92 -12.91 -12.69
C SER A 115 14.69 -12.40 -11.92
N ASP A 116 13.84 -13.28 -11.40
CA ASP A 116 12.64 -12.90 -10.66
C ASP A 116 13.01 -12.30 -9.30
N LEU A 117 14.08 -12.80 -8.66
CA LEU A 117 14.65 -12.20 -7.45
C LEU A 117 15.19 -10.79 -7.71
N LEU A 118 15.83 -10.55 -8.86
CA LEU A 118 16.30 -9.22 -9.25
C LEU A 118 15.15 -8.27 -9.54
N LEU A 119 14.10 -8.73 -10.22
CA LEU A 119 12.88 -7.95 -10.46
C LEU A 119 12.16 -7.63 -9.14
N PHE A 120 12.03 -8.61 -8.25
CA PHE A 120 11.47 -8.40 -6.92
C PHE A 120 12.28 -7.37 -6.12
N ALA A 121 13.61 -7.48 -6.10
CA ALA A 121 14.50 -6.53 -5.45
C ALA A 121 14.39 -5.12 -6.06
N LEU A 122 14.25 -5.02 -7.39
CA LEU A 122 14.05 -3.74 -8.08
C LEU A 122 12.74 -3.08 -7.65
N PHE A 123 11.63 -3.82 -7.62
CA PHE A 123 10.34 -3.29 -7.17
C PHE A 123 10.37 -2.92 -5.69
N LEU A 124 11.05 -3.68 -4.84
CA LEU A 124 11.28 -3.31 -3.46
C LEU A 124 12.10 -2.01 -3.34
N ALA A 125 13.13 -1.83 -4.16
CA ALA A 125 13.92 -0.60 -4.19
C ALA A 125 13.07 0.59 -4.62
N VAL A 126 12.21 0.43 -5.62
CA VAL A 126 11.25 1.46 -6.04
C VAL A 126 10.24 1.76 -4.92
N ALA A 127 9.68 0.73 -4.27
CA ALA A 127 8.76 0.87 -3.15
C ALA A 127 9.41 1.51 -1.91
N ALA A 128 10.72 1.36 -1.73
CA ALA A 128 11.45 2.00 -0.64
C ALA A 128 11.41 3.52 -0.74
N VAL A 129 11.28 4.11 -1.94
CA VAL A 129 11.20 5.57 -2.13
C VAL A 129 9.95 6.16 -1.46
N PRO A 130 8.70 5.77 -1.79
CA PRO A 130 7.53 6.27 -1.10
C PRO A 130 7.51 5.87 0.38
N ALA A 131 8.04 4.70 0.76
CA ALA A 131 8.15 4.32 2.17
C ALA A 131 9.10 5.25 2.96
N LEU A 132 10.22 5.65 2.37
CA LEU A 132 11.16 6.60 2.96
C LEU A 132 10.52 7.99 3.06
N LEU A 133 9.83 8.44 2.02
CA LEU A 133 9.07 9.69 2.07
C LEU A 133 8.00 9.66 3.15
N ALA A 134 7.26 8.55 3.28
CA ALA A 134 6.28 8.35 4.34
C ALA A 134 6.93 8.46 5.72
N PHE A 135 8.09 7.84 5.92
CA PHE A 135 8.85 7.91 7.17
C PHE A 135 9.29 9.35 7.50
N LEU A 136 9.82 10.08 6.51
CA LEU A 136 10.23 11.47 6.67
C LEU A 136 9.02 12.37 6.98
N VAL A 137 7.91 12.16 6.27
CA VAL A 137 6.66 12.86 6.49
C VAL A 137 6.06 12.48 7.84
N GLY A 138 6.19 11.28 8.38
CA GLY A 138 5.75 10.95 9.75
C GLY A 138 6.65 11.57 10.82
N ASN A 139 7.96 11.59 10.60
CA ASN A 139 8.96 11.88 11.63
C ASN A 139 9.67 13.23 11.50
N TRP A 140 9.19 14.13 10.65
CA TRP A 140 9.79 15.43 10.31
C TRP A 140 10.32 16.24 11.51
N THR A 141 9.59 16.31 12.63
CA THR A 141 10.01 17.08 13.81
C THR A 141 11.23 16.47 14.52
N VAL A 142 11.38 15.15 14.45
CA VAL A 142 12.54 14.41 14.97
C VAL A 142 13.70 14.48 13.99
N VAL A 143 13.41 14.29 12.70
CA VAL A 143 14.40 14.36 11.61
C VAL A 143 15.03 15.76 11.55
N ARG A 144 14.22 16.82 11.57
CA ARG A 144 14.69 18.21 11.55
C ARG A 144 15.58 18.54 12.75
N ARG A 145 15.24 18.04 13.94
CA ARG A 145 16.08 18.21 15.14
C ARG A 145 17.44 17.53 15.00
N ARG A 146 17.48 16.31 14.46
CA ARG A 146 18.75 15.59 14.23
C ARG A 146 19.61 16.26 13.16
N LEU A 147 19.00 16.74 12.07
CA LEU A 147 19.71 17.47 11.01
C LEU A 147 20.27 18.82 11.50
N ALA A 148 19.54 19.51 12.38
CA ALA A 148 20.01 20.76 12.99
C ALA A 148 21.19 20.54 13.96
N ALA A 149 21.28 19.38 14.60
CA ALA A 149 22.39 19.02 15.49
C ALA A 149 23.67 18.57 14.76
N LEU A 150 23.59 18.34 13.45
CA LEU A 150 24.73 17.98 12.58
C LEU A 150 25.36 19.19 11.87
N ARG A 151 24.79 20.38 12.06
CA ARG A 151 25.34 21.67 11.59
C ARG A 151 25.98 22.39 12.75
#